data_AF-A0A2G5J346-F1
#
_entry.id   AF-A0A2G5J346-F1
#
_cell.length_a   1.000
_cell.length_b   1.000
_cell.length_c   1.000
_cell.angle_alpha   90.00
_cell.angle_beta   90.00
_cell.angle_gamma   90.00
#
_symmetry.space_group_name_H-M   'P 1'
#
loop_
_entity.id
_entity.type
_entity.pdbx_description
1 polymer ?
#
loop_
_entity_poly.entity_id
_entity_poly.type
_entity_poly.pdbx_seq_one_letter_code
_entity_poly.pdbx_strand_id
1 'polypeptide(L)' 'MGPVESAVRDDVKDLGQLLGVEPTLAELAYRVAREIDQGGGEEGRQMSALSRELRLTLQQLTQGHGGGIDDEFGDLAAPE' A
#
# COMPACT_ATOMS: atom_id res chain seq x y z
N MET A 1 9.06 -18.70 2.91
CA MET A 1 7.88 -17.86 2.70
C MET A 1 6.85 -18.31 3.71
N GLY A 2 6.42 -17.44 4.60
CA GLY A 2 5.41 -17.77 5.60
C GLY A 2 4.00 -17.46 5.10
N PRO A 3 2.98 -17.69 5.94
CA PRO A 3 1.58 -17.55 5.55
C PRO A 3 1.21 -16.12 5.14
N VAL A 4 1.75 -15.10 5.81
CA VAL A 4 1.43 -13.70 5.50
C VAL A 4 2.11 -13.27 4.20
N GLU A 5 3.39 -13.60 4.00
CA GLU A 5 4.08 -13.31 2.73
C GLU A 5 3.40 -14.00 1.54
N SER A 6 2.89 -15.22 1.73
CA SER A 6 2.15 -15.93 0.68
C SER A 6 0.85 -15.20 0.31
N ALA A 7 0.03 -14.83 1.29
CA ALA A 7 -1.24 -14.15 1.04
C ALA A 7 -1.02 -12.80 0.33
N VAL A 8 -0.03 -12.02 0.75
CA VAL A 8 0.28 -10.73 0.13
C VAL A 8 0.73 -10.90 -1.32
N ARG A 9 1.47 -11.96 -1.65
CA ARG A 9 1.86 -12.25 -3.05
C ARG A 9 0.67 -12.62 -3.93
N ASP A 10 -0.27 -13.39 -3.40
CA ASP A 10 -1.50 -13.72 -4.12
C ASP A 10 -2.36 -12.46 -4.34
N ASP A 11 -2.54 -11.65 -3.29
CA ASP A 11 -3.30 -10.39 -3.37
C ASP A 11 -2.67 -9.40 -4.36
N VAL A 12 -1.34 -9.23 -4.35
CA VAL A 12 -0.62 -8.35 -5.29
C VAL A 12 -0.70 -8.88 -6.72
N LYS A 13 -0.68 -10.20 -6.92
CA LYS A 13 -0.85 -10.81 -8.24
C LYS A 13 -2.26 -10.57 -8.79
N ASP A 14 -3.26 -10.64 -7.92
CA ASP A 14 -4.66 -10.37 -8.29
C ASP A 14 -4.86 -8.87 -8.56
N LEU A 15 -4.29 -7.99 -7.73
CA LEU A 15 -4.30 -6.53 -7.94
C LEU A 15 -3.48 -6.08 -9.15
N GLY A 16 -2.36 -6.75 -9.44
CA GLY A 16 -1.49 -6.46 -10.59
C GLY A 16 -2.21 -6.66 -11.92
N GLN A 17 -3.18 -7.58 -11.97
CA GLN A 17 -4.08 -7.76 -13.12
C GLN A 17 -5.11 -6.64 -13.24
N LEU A 18 -5.41 -5.93 -12.14
CA LEU A 18 -6.46 -4.91 -12.06
C LEU A 18 -5.97 -3.46 -12.15
N LEU A 19 -4.78 -3.14 -11.62
CA LEU A 19 -4.38 -1.74 -11.34
C LEU A 19 -2.94 -1.35 -11.68
N GLY A 20 -2.12 -2.24 -12.26
CA GLY A 20 -0.73 -1.90 -12.61
C GLY A 20 0.10 -1.51 -11.39
N VAL A 21 0.21 -2.43 -10.43
CA VAL A 21 0.93 -2.23 -9.16
C VAL A 21 2.38 -1.82 -9.41
N GLU A 22 2.86 -0.75 -8.76
CA GLU A 22 4.25 -0.34 -8.84
C GLU A 22 5.17 -1.44 -8.25
N PRO A 23 6.18 -1.92 -9.00
CA PRO A 23 7.05 -3.02 -8.56
C PRO A 23 7.75 -2.78 -7.22
N THR A 24 8.09 -1.51 -6.94
CA THR A 24 8.73 -1.07 -5.70
C THR A 24 7.82 -1.22 -4.48
N LEU A 25 6.52 -0.97 -4.63
CA LEU A 25 5.53 -1.12 -3.56
C LEU A 25 5.23 -2.60 -3.29
N ALA A 26 5.16 -3.42 -4.34
CA ALA A 26 5.00 -4.86 -4.21
C ALA A 26 6.16 -5.49 -3.41
N GLU A 27 7.40 -5.15 -3.75
CA GLU A 27 8.59 -5.62 -3.02
C GLU A 27 8.61 -5.17 -1.56
N LEU A 28 8.19 -3.93 -1.28
CA LEU A 28 8.06 -3.44 0.10
C LEU A 28 7.03 -4.27 0.87
N ALA A 29 5.85 -4.53 0.28
CA ALA A 29 4.79 -5.31 0.90
C ALA A 29 5.26 -6.74 1.23
N TYR A 30 5.98 -7.41 0.31
CA TYR A 30 6.54 -8.73 0.54
C TYR A 30 7.55 -8.73 1.70
N ARG A 31 8.39 -7.71 1.77
CA ARG A 31 9.40 -7.58 2.82
C ARG A 31 8.77 -7.40 4.20
N VAL A 32 7.74 -6.57 4.30
CA VAL A 32 6.97 -6.39 5.55
C VAL A 32 6.27 -7.69 5.96
N ALA A 33 5.61 -8.37 5.03
CA ALA A 33 4.92 -9.63 5.28
C ALA A 33 5.87 -10.72 5.77
N ARG A 34 7.08 -10.78 5.20
CA ARG A 34 8.13 -11.69 5.62
C ARG A 34 8.65 -11.40 7.04
N GLU A 35 8.72 -10.13 7.45
CA GLU A 35 9.07 -9.78 8.84
C GLU A 35 7.94 -10.16 9.81
N ILE A 36 6.68 -10.03 9.38
CA ILE A 36 5.53 -10.49 10.17
C ILE A 36 5.62 -12.00 10.43
N ASP A 37 5.87 -12.79 9.39
CA ASP A 37 6.01 -14.24 9.47
C ASP A 37 7.19 -14.69 10.36
N GLN A 38 8.22 -13.86 10.50
CA GLN A 38 9.38 -14.12 11.37
C GLN A 38 9.18 -13.65 12.81
N GLY A 39 7.97 -13.19 13.18
CA GLY A 39 7.66 -12.75 14.54
C GLY A 39 7.92 -11.25 14.79
N GLY A 40 8.09 -10.46 13.74
CA GLY A 40 8.20 -9.00 13.83
C GLY A 40 9.54 -8.49 14.35
N GLY A 41 10.62 -9.24 14.10
CA GLY A 41 11.99 -8.88 14.47
C GLY A 41 12.33 -9.13 15.94
N GLU A 42 13.21 -8.30 16.52
CA GLU A 42 13.55 -8.31 17.95
C GLU A 42 12.29 -8.13 18.82
N GLU A 43 11.70 -9.24 19.25
CA GLU A 43 10.55 -9.29 20.17
C GLU A 43 9.33 -8.48 19.67
N GLY A 44 9.11 -8.42 18.34
CA GLY A 44 8.00 -7.66 17.77
C GLY A 44 8.20 -6.14 17.68
N ARG A 45 9.36 -5.61 18.09
CA ARG A 45 9.65 -4.16 18.01
C ARG A 45 9.72 -3.66 16.58
N GLN A 46 10.24 -4.46 15.64
CA GLN A 46 10.25 -4.09 14.22
C GLN A 46 8.82 -4.05 13.67
N MET A 47 7.90 -4.86 14.18
CA MET A 47 6.49 -4.82 13.76
C MET A 47 5.83 -3.47 14.01
N SER A 48 6.07 -2.86 15.18
CA SER A 48 5.51 -1.56 15.53
C SER A 48 6.07 -0.44 14.64
N ALA A 49 7.38 -0.48 14.37
CA ALA A 49 8.05 0.44 13.47
C ALA A 49 7.53 0.30 12.03
N LEU A 50 7.49 -0.94 11.50
CA LEU A 50 6.98 -1.25 10.16
C LEU A 50 5.50 -0.87 10.00
N SER A 51 4.67 -1.10 11.02
CA SER A 51 3.25 -0.71 11.01
C SER A 51 3.05 0.81 11.00
N ARG A 52 3.98 1.57 11.58
CA ARG A 52 3.95 3.04 11.56
C ARG A 52 4.40 3.56 10.21
N GLU A 53 5.47 2.97 9.67
CA GLU A 53 6.03 3.30 8.38
C GLU A 53 5.07 2.98 7.23
N LEU A 54 4.43 1.80 7.24
CA LEU A 54 3.38 1.42 6.28
C LEU A 54 2.20 2.40 6.31
N ARG A 55 1.74 2.81 7.50
CA ARG A 55 0.66 3.80 7.65
C ARG A 55 1.06 5.16 7.06
N LEU A 56 2.30 5.60 7.27
CA LEU A 56 2.80 6.85 6.69
C LEU A 56 2.91 6.76 5.17
N THR A 57 3.43 5.66 4.62
CA THR A 57 3.52 5.44 3.17
C THR A 57 2.12 5.40 2.52
N LEU A 58 1.17 4.70 3.14
CA LEU A 58 -0.22 4.66 2.65
C LEU A 58 -0.89 6.05 2.72
N GLN A 59 -0.62 6.83 3.77
CA GLN A 59 -1.08 8.23 3.84
C GLN A 59 -0.47 9.07 2.72
N GLN A 60 0.82 8.94 2.45
CA GLN A 60 1.49 9.67 1.36
C GLN A 60 0.96 9.27 -0.02
N LEU A 61 0.70 7.98 -0.26
CA LEU A 61 0.13 7.50 -1.52
C LEU A 61 -1.31 7.98 -1.71
N THR A 62 -2.15 7.91 -0.67
CA THR A 62 -3.54 8.36 -0.73
C THR A 62 -3.67 9.89 -0.80
N GLN A 63 -2.79 10.64 -0.14
CA GLN A 63 -2.72 12.10 -0.28
C GLN A 63 -2.11 12.54 -1.62
N GLY A 64 -1.12 11.80 -2.14
CA GLY A 64 -0.56 12.01 -3.47
C GLY A 64 -1.55 11.71 -4.60
N HIS A 65 -2.46 10.76 -4.40
CA HIS A 65 -3.57 10.47 -5.32
C HIS A 65 -4.74 11.48 -5.23
N GLY A 66 -4.79 12.32 -4.20
CA GLY A 66 -5.86 13.30 -3.98
C GLY A 66 -5.58 14.70 -4.53
N GLY A 67 -4.41 14.93 -5.13
CA GLY A 67 -3.93 16.28 -5.48
C GLY A 67 -4.20 16.76 -6.91
N GLY A 68 -5.10 16.12 -7.68
CA GLY A 68 -5.23 16.42 -9.11
C GLY A 68 -6.64 16.45 -9.71
N ILE A 69 -7.71 16.28 -8.94
CA ILE A 69 -9.08 16.25 -9.51
C ILE A 69 -10.11 16.91 -8.58
N ASP A 70 -9.76 18.01 -7.91
CA ASP A 70 -10.75 18.76 -7.11
C ASP A 70 -10.85 20.25 -7.48
N ASP A 71 -10.18 20.71 -8.54
CA ASP A 71 -10.23 22.12 -8.96
C ASP A 71 -10.55 22.37 -10.46
N GLU A 72 -10.84 21.34 -11.27
CA GLU A 72 -11.16 21.53 -12.70
C GLU A 72 -12.57 21.03 -13.12
N PHE A 73 -13.29 20.32 -12.26
CA PHE A 73 -14.65 19.84 -12.57
C PHE A 73 -15.79 20.67 -11.95
N GLY A 74 -15.46 21.81 -11.32
CA GLY A 74 -16.44 22.71 -10.69
C GLY A 74 -17.30 23.56 -11.64
N ASP A 75 -17.04 23.54 -12.95
CA ASP A 75 -17.71 24.43 -13.92
C ASP A 75 -18.46 23.70 -15.07
N LEU A 76 -18.79 22.41 -14.91
CA LEU A 76 -19.56 21.66 -15.91
C LEU A 76 -20.99 21.31 -15.49
N ALA A 77 -21.55 22.05 -14.53
CA ALA A 77 -22.94 21.89 -14.12
C ALA A 77 -23.69 23.23 -14.03
N ALA A 78 -24.08 23.77 -15.19
CA ALA A 78 -25.40 24.39 -15.38
C ALA A 78 -25.67 24.65 -16.88
N PRO A 79 -26.50 23.86 -17.55
CA PRO A 79 -27.35 24.39 -18.61
C PRO A 79 -28.56 25.08 -17.98
N GLU A 80 -28.77 26.36 -18.27
CA GLU A 80 -30.06 27.05 -18.56
C GLU A 80 -29.79 28.44 -19.13
#